data_AF-A0A1V9G4R7-F1
#
_entry.id   AF-A0A1V9G4R7-F1
#
_cell.length_a   1.000
_cell.length_b   1.000
_cell.length_c   1.000
_cell.angle_alpha   90.00
_cell.angle_beta   90.00
_cell.angle_gamma   90.00
#
_symmetry.space_group_name_H-M   'P 1'
#
loop_
_entity.id
_entity.type
_entity.pdbx_description
1 polymer ?
#
loop_
_entity_poly.entity_id
_entity_poly.type
_entity_poly.pdbx_seq_one_letter_code
_entity_poly.pdbx_strand_id
1 'polypeptide(L)'
;MPFIEKANGKVLVFGLGLGMVAQALAAKTDVHTITVVELDQELVDMVGTYYENYSSKIKIIQGNAFTYHDSKSYDAIWFDIWDTISSDNLPEMDLLKKRWKKKAPIRMCWAEKDCRWMKKNGPPLDLPLLLFKTYF
;
A
#
# COMPACT_ATOMS: atom_id res chain seq x y z
N MET A 1 -12.84 -3.73 -1.17
CA MET A 1 -11.42 -3.77 -1.63
C MET A 1 -10.80 -5.00 -1.01
N PRO A 2 -10.40 -6.03 -1.79
CA PRO A 2 -10.11 -7.36 -1.23
C PRO A 2 -9.00 -7.40 -0.18
N PHE A 3 -8.10 -6.41 -0.16
CA PHE A 3 -7.09 -6.29 0.89
C PHE A 3 -7.70 -5.91 2.25
N ILE A 4 -8.54 -4.87 2.32
CA ILE A 4 -9.19 -4.42 3.58
C ILE A 4 -10.03 -5.55 4.19
N GLU A 5 -10.72 -6.31 3.35
CA GLU A 5 -11.55 -7.43 3.79
C GLU A 5 -10.73 -8.55 4.44
N LYS A 6 -9.50 -8.81 3.93
CA LYS A 6 -8.63 -9.90 4.39
C LYS A 6 -7.66 -9.50 5.51
N ALA A 7 -7.29 -8.22 5.57
CA ALA A 7 -6.32 -7.72 6.53
C ALA A 7 -6.85 -7.83 7.97
N ASN A 8 -6.03 -8.35 8.85
CA ASN A 8 -6.29 -8.50 10.28
C ASN A 8 -4.95 -8.41 11.03
N GLY A 9 -4.96 -8.42 12.36
CA GLY A 9 -3.76 -8.47 13.19
C GLY A 9 -2.82 -7.27 12.99
N LYS A 10 -1.54 -7.53 12.75
CA LYS A 10 -0.50 -6.52 12.52
C LYS A 10 -0.37 -6.26 11.03
N VAL A 11 -0.64 -5.04 10.60
CA VAL A 11 -0.60 -4.65 9.19
C VAL A 11 0.57 -3.71 8.92
N LEU A 12 1.28 -3.94 7.82
CA LEU A 12 2.29 -3.03 7.28
C LEU A 12 1.75 -2.42 5.98
N VAL A 13 1.90 -1.12 5.83
CA VAL A 13 1.49 -0.38 4.64
C VAL A 13 2.71 0.36 4.12
N PHE A 14 3.03 0.18 2.84
CA PHE A 14 4.00 1.00 2.14
C PHE A 14 3.27 2.00 1.26
N GLY A 15 3.63 3.27 1.38
CA GLY A 15 2.89 4.38 0.79
C GLY A 15 1.80 4.88 1.74
N LEU A 16 1.55 6.18 1.69
CA LEU A 16 0.54 6.87 2.49
C LEU A 16 -0.58 7.43 1.62
N GLY A 17 -0.24 8.09 0.51
CA GLY A 17 -1.21 8.79 -0.35
C GLY A 17 -2.10 9.74 0.47
N LEU A 18 -3.40 9.70 0.23
CA LEU A 18 -4.40 10.42 1.06
C LEU A 18 -4.74 9.70 2.39
N GLY A 19 -4.12 8.56 2.66
CA GLY A 19 -4.30 7.82 3.91
C GLY A 19 -5.51 6.88 3.96
N MET A 20 -6.32 6.82 2.91
CA MET A 20 -7.60 6.08 2.92
C MET A 20 -7.47 4.60 3.33
N VAL A 21 -6.38 3.93 2.95
CA VAL A 21 -6.13 2.52 3.34
C VAL A 21 -5.86 2.39 4.83
N ALA A 22 -4.96 3.20 5.39
CA ALA A 22 -4.65 3.18 6.82
C ALA A 22 -5.89 3.52 7.66
N GLN A 23 -6.68 4.52 7.22
CA GLN A 23 -7.94 4.88 7.85
C GLN A 23 -8.96 3.72 7.85
N ALA A 24 -9.16 3.05 6.71
CA ALA A 24 -10.07 1.92 6.61
C ALA A 24 -9.63 0.72 7.48
N LEU A 25 -8.33 0.47 7.56
CA LEU A 25 -7.76 -0.54 8.45
C LEU A 25 -7.93 -0.17 9.94
N ALA A 26 -7.80 1.10 10.29
CA ALA A 26 -7.95 1.54 11.67
C ALA A 26 -9.38 1.36 12.20
N ALA A 27 -10.38 1.46 11.33
CA ALA A 27 -11.78 1.21 11.67
C ALA A 27 -12.10 -0.27 11.97
N LYS A 28 -11.24 -1.21 11.54
CA LYS A 28 -11.42 -2.65 11.76
C LYS A 28 -10.99 -3.07 13.16
N THR A 29 -11.90 -3.68 13.93
CA THR A 29 -11.61 -4.15 15.31
C THR A 29 -10.62 -5.31 15.35
N ASP A 30 -10.57 -6.12 14.28
CA ASP A 30 -9.67 -7.26 14.08
C ASP A 30 -8.29 -6.87 13.53
N VAL A 31 -8.04 -5.58 13.26
CA VAL A 31 -6.71 -5.02 13.01
C VAL A 31 -6.21 -4.41 14.31
N HIS A 32 -5.04 -4.82 14.78
CA HIS A 32 -4.50 -4.42 16.09
C HIS A 32 -3.47 -3.28 15.98
N THR A 33 -2.59 -3.32 14.98
CA THR A 33 -1.57 -2.30 14.75
C THR A 33 -1.32 -2.11 13.27
N ILE A 34 -1.06 -0.87 12.87
CA ILE A 34 -0.75 -0.48 11.50
C ILE A 34 0.57 0.28 11.53
N THR A 35 1.57 -0.23 10.83
CA THR A 35 2.79 0.53 10.52
C THR A 35 2.67 1.05 9.09
N VAL A 36 2.79 2.35 8.89
CA VAL A 36 2.87 2.97 7.56
C VAL A 36 4.31 3.41 7.31
N VAL A 37 4.86 3.05 6.17
CA VAL A 37 6.19 3.44 5.71
C VAL A 37 6.04 4.28 4.45
N GLU A 38 6.35 5.56 4.55
CA GLU A 38 6.20 6.54 3.47
C GLU A 38 7.56 7.19 3.17
N LEU A 39 7.88 7.36 1.89
CA LEU A 39 9.16 7.91 1.45
C LEU A 39 9.24 9.41 1.69
N ASP A 40 8.15 10.13 1.40
CA ASP A 40 8.08 11.59 1.45
C ASP A 40 7.76 12.08 2.87
N GLN A 41 8.73 12.76 3.51
CA GLN A 41 8.55 13.32 4.85
C GLN A 41 7.47 14.41 4.88
N GLU A 42 7.33 15.21 3.83
CA GLU A 42 6.30 16.26 3.80
C GLU A 42 4.90 15.64 3.79
N LEU A 43 4.73 14.51 3.09
CA LEU A 43 3.47 13.77 3.10
C LEU A 43 3.20 13.12 4.47
N VAL A 44 4.24 12.59 5.13
CA VAL A 44 4.14 12.09 6.51
C VAL A 44 3.66 13.19 7.45
N ASP A 45 4.28 14.37 7.39
CA ASP A 45 3.96 15.48 8.28
C ASP A 45 2.56 16.04 8.00
N MET A 46 2.17 16.16 6.73
CA MET A 46 0.86 16.68 6.33
C MET A 46 -0.26 15.70 6.67
N VAL A 47 -0.16 14.45 6.23
CA VAL A 47 -1.24 13.46 6.36
C VAL A 47 -1.24 12.80 7.75
N GLY A 48 -0.08 12.74 8.40
CA GLY A 48 0.07 12.16 9.74
C GLY A 48 -0.79 12.82 10.80
N THR A 49 -1.03 14.13 10.70
CA THR A 49 -1.88 14.90 11.63
C THR A 49 -3.31 14.37 11.71
N TYR A 50 -3.85 13.81 10.62
CA TYR A 50 -5.20 13.21 10.63
C TYR A 50 -5.29 11.92 11.47
N TYR A 51 -4.17 11.35 11.88
CA TYR A 51 -4.11 10.10 12.65
C TYR A 51 -3.80 10.26 14.13
N GLU A 52 -3.78 11.49 14.66
CA GLU A 52 -3.53 11.73 16.07
C GLU A 52 -4.49 10.94 16.99
N ASN A 53 -5.76 10.86 16.60
CA ASN A 53 -6.80 10.08 17.29
C ASN A 53 -6.61 8.55 17.17
N TYR A 54 -5.72 8.10 16.28
CA TYR A 54 -5.37 6.70 16.07
C TYR A 54 -3.95 6.37 16.53
N SER A 55 -3.29 7.25 17.29
CA SER A 55 -1.89 7.10 17.71
C SER A 55 -1.57 5.80 18.46
N SER A 56 -2.55 5.16 19.11
CA SER A 56 -2.40 3.84 19.73
C SER A 56 -2.37 2.67 18.73
N LYS A 57 -2.81 2.91 17.50
CA LYS A 57 -3.05 1.89 16.47
C LYS A 57 -2.23 2.11 15.21
N ILE A 58 -2.06 3.35 14.76
CA ILE A 58 -1.29 3.73 13.57
C ILE A 58 0.04 4.32 14.01
N LYS A 59 1.12 3.80 13.45
CA LYS A 59 2.46 4.39 13.50
C LYS A 59 2.91 4.69 12.07
N ILE A 60 3.22 5.95 11.78
CA ILE A 60 3.78 6.36 10.49
C ILE A 60 5.27 6.62 10.69
N ILE A 61 6.09 6.13 9.75
CA ILE A 61 7.52 6.36 9.73
C ILE A 61 7.97 6.73 8.32
N GLN A 62 8.95 7.61 8.24
CA GLN A 62 9.65 7.87 6.99
C GLN A 62 10.51 6.65 6.62
N GLY A 63 10.41 6.19 5.37
CA GLY A 63 11.24 5.11 4.86
C GLY A 63 10.92 4.71 3.43
N ASN A 64 11.89 4.05 2.80
CA ASN A 64 11.76 3.54 1.44
C ASN A 64 11.28 2.07 1.46
N ALA A 65 10.26 1.74 0.69
CA ALA A 65 9.67 0.41 0.65
C ALA A 65 10.64 -0.73 0.27
N PHE A 66 11.65 -0.43 -0.56
CA PHE A 66 12.62 -1.41 -1.04
C PHE A 66 13.76 -1.66 -0.06
N THR A 67 14.12 -0.67 0.77
CA THR A 67 15.21 -0.78 1.74
C THR A 67 14.74 -1.03 3.16
N TYR A 68 13.48 -0.68 3.49
CA TYR A 68 12.91 -0.86 4.80
C TYR A 68 13.05 -2.31 5.29
N HIS A 69 13.37 -2.41 6.57
CA HIS A 69 13.55 -3.67 7.27
C HIS A 69 12.94 -3.55 8.66
N ASP A 70 12.21 -4.59 9.05
CA ASP A 70 11.71 -4.77 10.41
C ASP A 70 11.91 -6.23 10.79
N SER A 71 12.36 -6.51 12.02
CA SER A 71 12.49 -7.87 12.53
C SER A 71 11.13 -8.53 12.78
N LYS A 72 10.06 -7.74 12.90
CA LYS A 72 8.69 -8.23 13.13
C LYS A 72 8.11 -8.95 11.92
N SER A 73 7.18 -9.85 12.21
CA SER A 73 6.25 -10.39 11.22
C SER A 73 4.92 -9.65 11.28
N TYR A 74 4.22 -9.66 10.16
CA TYR A 74 2.95 -8.99 9.92
C TYR A 74 1.93 -10.02 9.41
N ASP A 75 0.66 -9.77 9.63
CA ASP A 75 -0.43 -10.64 9.17
C ASP A 75 -0.85 -10.25 7.74
N ALA A 76 -0.74 -8.96 7.40
CA ALA A 76 -0.98 -8.45 6.05
C ALA A 76 -0.05 -7.28 5.69
N ILE A 77 0.30 -7.19 4.40
CA ILE A 77 1.08 -6.07 3.85
C ILE A 77 0.41 -5.50 2.60
N TRP A 78 0.26 -4.17 2.57
CA TRP A 78 -0.17 -3.39 1.41
C TRP A 78 1.00 -2.63 0.80
N PHE A 79 1.10 -2.60 -0.52
CA PHE A 79 2.06 -1.80 -1.26
C PHE A 79 1.35 -0.81 -2.17
N ASP A 80 1.56 0.49 -1.96
CA ASP A 80 0.89 1.60 -2.63
C ASP A 80 1.88 2.73 -2.96
N ILE A 81 2.87 2.40 -3.78
CA ILE A 81 4.07 3.25 -3.97
C ILE A 81 4.30 3.67 -5.42
N TRP A 82 3.33 3.43 -6.32
CA TRP A 82 3.48 3.70 -7.75
C TRP A 82 2.52 4.80 -8.19
N ASP A 83 3.03 5.78 -8.93
CA ASP A 83 2.26 6.95 -9.38
C ASP A 83 1.30 6.64 -10.54
N THR A 84 1.51 5.52 -11.24
CA THR A 84 0.76 5.16 -12.44
C THR A 84 0.39 3.70 -12.43
N ILE A 85 -0.71 3.36 -13.12
CA ILE A 85 -1.10 1.99 -13.36
C ILE A 85 -0.41 1.55 -14.66
N SER A 86 0.68 0.78 -14.51
CA SER A 86 1.50 0.31 -15.63
C SER A 86 1.96 -1.13 -15.41
N SER A 87 2.05 -1.90 -16.50
CA SER A 87 2.67 -3.24 -16.46
C SER A 87 4.14 -3.20 -16.04
N ASP A 88 4.80 -2.05 -16.18
CA ASP A 88 6.21 -1.85 -15.80
C ASP A 88 6.42 -1.90 -14.29
N ASN A 89 5.37 -1.73 -13.49
CA ASN A 89 5.43 -1.85 -12.03
C ASN A 89 5.48 -3.31 -11.55
N LEU A 90 5.10 -4.28 -12.40
CA LEU A 90 4.96 -5.68 -12.02
C LEU A 90 6.26 -6.32 -11.47
N PRO A 91 7.46 -6.07 -12.04
CA PRO A 91 8.71 -6.58 -11.48
C PRO A 91 8.95 -6.12 -10.03
N GLU A 92 8.67 -4.86 -9.71
CA GLU A 92 8.81 -4.31 -8.36
C GLU A 92 7.76 -4.87 -7.40
N MET A 93 6.50 -4.96 -7.84
CA MET A 93 5.43 -5.60 -7.08
C MET A 93 5.81 -7.04 -6.70
N ASP A 94 6.29 -7.83 -7.67
CA ASP A 94 6.70 -9.21 -7.46
C ASP A 94 7.96 -9.31 -6.56
N LEU A 95 8.91 -8.38 -6.70
CA LEU A 95 10.09 -8.27 -5.82
C LEU A 95 9.69 -8.02 -4.37
N LEU A 96 8.83 -7.04 -4.11
CA LEU A 96 8.38 -6.68 -2.76
C LEU A 96 7.59 -7.82 -2.12
N LYS A 97 6.64 -8.42 -2.84
CA LYS A 97 5.90 -9.60 -2.34
C LYS A 97 6.83 -10.78 -2.05
N LYS A 98 7.86 -11.01 -2.87
CA LYS A 98 8.87 -12.06 -2.64
C LYS A 98 9.71 -11.76 -1.39
N ARG A 99 10.18 -10.53 -1.22
CA ARG A 99 10.98 -10.08 -0.07
C ARG A 99 10.25 -10.35 1.25
N TRP A 100 8.95 -10.06 1.30
CA TRP A 100 8.15 -10.21 2.51
C TRP A 100 7.46 -11.57 2.68
N LYS A 101 7.70 -12.54 1.77
CA LYS A 101 7.01 -13.84 1.74
C LYS A 101 7.03 -14.59 3.08
N LYS A 102 8.15 -14.56 3.79
CA LYS A 102 8.32 -15.26 5.09
C LYS A 102 7.77 -14.48 6.29
N LYS A 103 7.51 -13.17 6.13
CA LYS A 103 7.13 -12.27 7.22
C LYS A 103 5.66 -11.88 7.21
N ALA A 104 4.93 -12.14 6.11
CA ALA A 104 3.49 -11.94 6.09
C ALA A 104 2.80 -12.84 5.07
N PRO A 105 1.72 -13.54 5.41
CA PRO A 105 1.02 -14.43 4.47
C PRO A 105 0.22 -13.65 3.40
N ILE A 106 -0.39 -12.53 3.76
CA ILE A 106 -1.16 -11.66 2.86
C ILE A 106 -0.26 -10.51 2.40
N ARG A 107 -0.08 -10.38 1.09
CA ARG A 107 0.74 -9.33 0.46
C ARG A 107 0.06 -8.91 -0.84
N MET A 108 -0.39 -7.68 -0.93
CA MET A 108 -1.14 -7.17 -2.10
C MET A 108 -0.67 -5.76 -2.47
N CYS A 109 -0.77 -5.41 -3.75
CA CYS A 109 -0.37 -4.11 -4.25
C CYS A 109 -1.57 -3.34 -4.80
N TRP A 110 -1.53 -2.02 -4.71
CA TRP A 110 -2.45 -1.14 -5.41
C TRP A 110 -2.39 -1.40 -6.92
N ALA A 111 -3.56 -1.40 -7.55
CA ALA A 111 -3.76 -1.61 -8.99
C ALA A 111 -3.06 -2.84 -9.62
N GLU A 112 -2.65 -3.85 -8.83
CA GLU A 112 -1.93 -5.00 -9.37
C GLU A 112 -2.74 -5.76 -10.43
N LYS A 113 -4.06 -5.88 -10.22
CA LYS A 113 -4.97 -6.54 -11.17
C LYS A 113 -4.94 -5.84 -12.53
N ASP A 114 -4.97 -4.51 -12.52
CA ASP A 114 -4.99 -3.67 -13.72
C ASP A 114 -3.63 -3.72 -14.43
N CYS A 115 -2.53 -3.66 -13.68
CA CYS A 115 -1.17 -3.83 -14.22
C CYS A 115 -1.01 -5.20 -14.91
N ARG A 116 -1.53 -6.28 -14.30
CA ARG A 116 -1.52 -7.62 -14.90
C ARG A 116 -2.42 -7.72 -16.14
N TRP A 117 -3.56 -7.04 -16.13
CA TRP A 117 -4.45 -6.97 -17.28
C TRP A 117 -3.76 -6.23 -18.45
N MET A 118 -3.11 -5.11 -18.21
CA MET A 118 -2.36 -4.36 -19.23
C MET A 118 -1.23 -5.20 -19.82
N LYS A 119 -0.46 -5.93 -18.99
CA LYS A 119 0.58 -6.84 -19.49
C LYS A 119 0.04 -7.91 -20.44
N LYS A 120 -1.19 -8.38 -20.21
CA LYS A 120 -1.82 -9.42 -21.03
C LYS A 120 -2.46 -8.86 -22.31
N ASN A 121 -3.05 -7.67 -22.26
CA ASN A 121 -3.92 -7.16 -23.32
C ASN A 121 -3.35 -5.95 -24.07
N GLY A 122 -2.20 -5.43 -23.66
CA GLY A 122 -1.67 -4.14 -24.14
C GLY A 122 -2.36 -2.95 -23.46
N PRO A 123 -1.87 -1.71 -23.71
CA PRO A 123 -2.59 -0.51 -23.28
C PRO A 123 -3.97 -0.45 -23.96
N PRO A 124 -5.01 0.08 -23.31
CA PRO A 124 -6.30 0.30 -23.95
C PRO A 124 -6.10 1.14 -25.22
N LEU A 125 -6.63 0.67 -26.35
CA LEU A 125 -6.38 1.29 -27.66
C LEU A 125 -6.89 2.74 -27.75
N ASP A 126 -7.85 3.18 -26.92
CA ASP A 126 -8.48 4.50 -27.02
C ASP A 126 -8.93 5.10 -25.67
N LEU A 127 -8.08 5.13 -24.64
CA LEU A 127 -8.33 6.01 -23.48
C LEU A 127 -7.29 7.12 -23.44
N PRO A 128 -7.68 8.41 -23.52
CA PRO A 128 -6.75 9.49 -23.26
C PRO A 128 -6.17 9.30 -21.86
N LEU A 129 -4.85 9.48 -21.74
CA LEU A 129 -4.05 9.42 -20.50
C LEU A 129 -4.64 10.21 -19.31
N LEU A 130 -5.68 11.01 -19.54
CA LEU A 130 -6.42 11.81 -18.56
C LEU A 130 -7.40 11.01 -17.67
N LEU A 131 -7.85 9.81 -18.04
CA LEU A 131 -8.86 9.08 -17.26
C LEU A 131 -8.33 8.32 -16.03
N PHE A 132 -7.00 8.23 -15.86
CA PHE A 132 -6.40 7.66 -14.64
C PHE A 132 -6.06 8.71 -13.56
N LYS A 133 -6.29 10.00 -13.82
CA LYS A 133 -6.10 11.09 -12.84
C LYS A 133 -7.34 11.44 -12.00
N THR A 134 -8.49 10.80 -12.24
CA THR A 134 -9.78 11.25 -11.65
C THR A 134 -10.50 10.22 -10.78
N TYR A 135 -9.82 9.20 -10.29
CA TYR A 135 -10.39 8.31 -9.27
C TYR A 135 -9.45 8.10 -8.08
N PHE A 136 -8.88 9.18 -7.54
CA PHE A 136 -8.58 9.36 -6.11
C PHE A 136 -8.55 10.86 -5.80
#